data_AF-A0A377C2U0-F1
#
_entry.id   AF-A0A377C2U0-F1
#
_cell.length_a   1.000
_cell.length_b   1.000
_cell.length_c   1.000
_cell.angle_alpha   90.00
_cell.angle_beta   90.00
_cell.angle_gamma   90.00
#
_symmetry.space_group_name_H-M   'P 1'
#
loop_
_entity.id
_entity.type
_entity.pdbx_description
1 polymer ?
#
loop_
_entity_poly.entity_id
_entity_poly.type
_entity_poly.pdbx_seq_one_letter_code
_entity_poly.pdbx_strand_id
1 'polypeptide(L)'
;MRVRRALYLTVDRQLIAQKVLGLRTPATTLTPPEVKGFSATTFDELQKPMSERVAMAKALLKQAGYDASHPLRFELFYNKYDLHEKTAIALSSEWKKWLGAQVTLRTMEWKTYLDARRAGDFMLSRQSWDATYNDASSFLNTAQKR
;
A
#
# COMPACT_ATOMS: atom_id res chain seq x y z
N MET A 1 -12.31 -2.87 -7.97
CA MET A 1 -11.99 -2.42 -6.58
C MET A 1 -11.58 -3.54 -5.62
N ARG A 2 -12.08 -4.78 -5.80
CA ARG A 2 -11.88 -5.90 -4.87
C ARG A 2 -10.42 -6.22 -4.52
N VAL A 3 -9.55 -6.41 -5.52
CA VAL A 3 -8.12 -6.74 -5.31
C VAL A 3 -7.40 -5.66 -4.49
N ARG A 4 -7.57 -4.37 -4.85
CA ARG A 4 -6.96 -3.25 -4.12
C ARG A 4 -7.40 -3.19 -2.66
N ARG A 5 -8.69 -3.44 -2.39
CA ARG A 5 -9.21 -3.47 -1.01
C ARG A 5 -8.67 -4.66 -0.22
N ALA A 6 -8.57 -5.84 -0.83
CA ALA A 6 -7.97 -7.01 -0.19
C ALA A 6 -6.52 -6.75 0.25
N LEU A 7 -5.69 -6.20 -0.63
CA LEU A 7 -4.31 -5.82 -0.29
C LEU A 7 -4.28 -4.79 0.85
N TYR A 8 -5.15 -3.77 0.81
CA TYR A 8 -5.23 -2.72 1.84
C TYR A 8 -5.62 -3.25 3.24
N LEU A 9 -6.52 -4.23 3.28
CA LEU A 9 -7.02 -4.83 4.52
C LEU A 9 -6.00 -5.75 5.19
N THR A 10 -5.03 -6.31 4.48
CA THR A 10 -4.07 -7.26 5.08
C THR A 10 -2.72 -6.64 5.42
N VAL A 11 -2.58 -5.32 5.35
CA VAL A 11 -1.35 -4.65 5.79
C VAL A 11 -1.41 -4.36 7.29
N ASP A 12 -0.52 -4.99 8.04
CA ASP A 12 -0.19 -4.67 9.43
C ASP A 12 0.66 -3.40 9.48
N ARG A 13 -0.04 -2.27 9.49
CA ARG A 13 0.58 -0.95 9.50
C ARG A 13 1.35 -0.69 10.79
N GLN A 14 0.93 -1.28 11.91
CA GLN A 14 1.61 -1.11 13.19
C GLN A 14 2.94 -1.85 13.17
N LEU A 15 2.94 -3.11 12.71
CA LEU A 15 4.17 -3.88 12.54
C LEU A 15 5.14 -3.17 11.59
N ILE A 16 4.69 -2.74 10.42
CA ILE A 16 5.55 -2.05 9.44
C ILE A 16 6.08 -0.74 10.03
N ALA A 17 5.22 0.09 10.61
CA ALA A 17 5.64 1.39 11.12
C ALA A 17 6.65 1.29 12.28
N GLN A 18 6.48 0.30 13.16
CA GLN A 18 7.33 0.14 14.34
C GLN A 18 8.60 -0.67 14.06
N LYS A 19 8.49 -1.76 13.30
CA LYS A 19 9.59 -2.73 13.11
C LYS A 19 10.39 -2.51 11.83
N VAL A 20 9.79 -1.89 10.81
CA VAL A 20 10.45 -1.65 9.52
C VAL A 20 10.84 -0.19 9.36
N LEU A 21 9.94 0.74 9.69
CA LEU A 21 10.12 2.18 9.46
C LEU A 21 10.72 2.96 10.62
N GLY A 22 10.94 2.32 11.78
CA GLY A 22 11.56 2.95 12.95
C GLY A 22 10.66 3.94 13.68
N LEU A 23 9.56 3.46 14.27
CA LEU A 23 8.62 4.22 15.12
C LEU A 23 7.85 5.35 14.40
N ARG A 24 7.39 5.09 13.17
CA ARG A 24 6.46 6.00 12.48
C ARG A 24 5.02 5.82 12.98
N THR A 25 4.17 6.81 12.74
CA THR A 25 2.72 6.69 12.97
C THR A 25 2.08 5.89 11.81
N PRO A 26 1.29 4.85 12.10
CA PRO A 26 0.52 4.13 11.09
C PRO A 26 -0.47 5.05 10.34
N ALA A 27 -0.44 5.01 9.01
CA ALA A 27 -1.34 5.82 8.18
C ALA A 27 -2.54 5.01 7.65
N THR A 28 -3.74 5.60 7.73
CA THR A 28 -4.99 5.04 7.16
C THR A 28 -5.53 5.85 5.99
N THR A 29 -5.13 7.12 5.88
CA THR A 29 -5.51 8.09 4.84
C THR A 29 -4.28 8.59 4.08
N LEU A 30 -4.50 9.16 2.89
CA LEU A 30 -3.46 9.83 2.11
C LEU A 30 -3.01 11.13 2.76
N THR A 31 -3.98 11.96 3.17
CA THR A 31 -3.72 13.20 3.91
C THR A 31 -3.50 12.86 5.39
N PRO A 32 -2.40 13.32 6.02
CA PRO A 32 -2.17 13.15 7.45
C PRO A 32 -3.24 13.88 8.30
N PRO A 33 -3.66 13.31 9.44
CA PRO A 33 -4.66 13.93 10.32
C PRO A 33 -4.20 15.27 10.92
N GLU A 34 -2.90 15.56 10.92
CA GLU A 34 -2.31 16.81 11.43
C GLU A 34 -2.47 17.99 10.46
N VAL A 35 -2.88 17.74 9.22
CA VAL A 35 -3.10 18.79 8.23
C VAL A 35 -4.28 19.67 8.64
N LYS A 36 -4.09 20.99 8.60
CA LYS A 36 -5.10 21.96 9.03
C LYS A 36 -6.42 21.74 8.31
N GLY A 37 -7.51 21.66 9.08
CA GLY A 37 -8.87 21.55 8.54
C GLY A 37 -9.21 20.20 7.93
N PHE A 38 -8.31 19.20 8.00
CA PHE A 38 -8.59 17.85 7.54
C PHE A 38 -9.12 16.97 8.68
N SER A 39 -10.16 16.20 8.40
CA SER A 39 -10.64 15.14 9.29
C SER A 39 -10.48 13.80 8.58
N ALA A 40 -9.60 12.96 9.11
CA ALA A 40 -9.34 11.65 8.53
C ALA A 40 -10.57 10.75 8.65
N THR A 41 -10.95 10.12 7.55
CA THR A 41 -11.97 9.08 7.56
C THR A 41 -11.45 7.86 8.32
N THR A 42 -12.21 7.39 9.29
CA THR A 42 -11.98 6.11 9.95
C THR A 42 -12.56 4.98 9.11
N PHE A 43 -11.81 3.90 8.99
CA PHE A 43 -12.30 2.68 8.35
C PHE A 43 -12.51 1.62 9.45
N ASP A 44 -13.76 1.34 9.79
CA ASP A 44 -14.11 0.38 10.85
C ASP A 44 -13.48 -0.99 10.62
N GLU A 45 -13.37 -1.40 9.36
CA GLU A 45 -12.72 -2.66 8.96
C GLU A 45 -11.26 -2.74 9.42
N LEU A 46 -10.55 -1.61 9.53
CA LEU A 46 -9.16 -1.59 9.99
C LEU A 46 -9.02 -1.71 11.51
N GLN A 47 -10.10 -1.43 12.26
CA GLN A 47 -10.16 -1.62 13.72
C GLN A 47 -10.45 -3.08 14.10
N LYS A 48 -10.89 -3.89 13.14
CA LYS A 48 -11.12 -5.31 13.36
C LYS A 48 -9.80 -6.07 13.57
N PRO A 49 -9.83 -7.20 14.31
CA PRO A 49 -8.70 -8.12 14.39
C PRO A 49 -8.17 -8.51 13.01
N MET A 50 -6.85 -8.75 12.90
CA MET A 50 -6.22 -9.12 11.64
C MET A 50 -6.88 -10.36 11.01
N SER A 51 -7.29 -11.34 11.81
CA SER A 51 -7.99 -12.55 11.33
C SER A 51 -9.28 -12.23 10.56
N GLU A 52 -10.13 -11.32 11.08
CA GLU A 52 -11.35 -10.88 10.41
C GLU A 52 -11.02 -10.13 9.11
N ARG A 53 -10.06 -9.21 9.15
CA ARG A 53 -9.60 -8.47 7.96
C ARG A 53 -9.09 -9.40 6.86
N VAL A 54 -8.35 -10.44 7.23
CA VAL A 54 -7.85 -11.47 6.31
C VAL A 54 -9.01 -12.28 5.73
N ALA A 55 -10.02 -12.65 6.52
CA ALA A 55 -11.21 -13.34 6.02
C ALA A 55 -11.96 -12.49 4.98
N MET A 56 -12.17 -11.21 5.27
CA MET A 56 -12.77 -10.24 4.34
C MET A 56 -11.95 -10.10 3.06
N ALA A 57 -10.62 -9.97 3.18
CA ALA A 57 -9.72 -9.86 2.03
C ALA A 57 -9.74 -11.11 1.14
N LYS A 58 -9.74 -12.32 1.72
CA LYS A 58 -9.85 -13.57 0.98
C LYS A 58 -11.19 -13.69 0.24
N ALA A 59 -12.29 -13.27 0.85
CA ALA A 59 -13.59 -13.22 0.19
C ALA A 59 -13.58 -12.27 -1.02
N LEU A 60 -12.97 -11.10 -0.88
CA LEU A 60 -12.80 -10.13 -1.98
C LEU A 60 -11.93 -10.69 -3.13
N LEU A 61 -10.86 -11.42 -2.81
CA LEU A 61 -10.01 -12.06 -3.81
C LEU A 61 -10.75 -13.19 -4.55
N LYS A 62 -11.50 -14.02 -3.83
CA LYS A 62 -12.33 -15.07 -4.43
C LYS A 62 -13.36 -14.48 -5.40
N GLN A 63 -14.05 -13.42 -5.01
CA GLN A 63 -14.97 -12.68 -5.89
C GLN A 63 -14.28 -12.00 -7.09
N ALA A 64 -12.96 -11.84 -7.04
CA ALA A 64 -12.15 -11.35 -8.14
C ALA A 64 -11.52 -12.48 -8.98
N GLY A 65 -11.82 -13.75 -8.68
CA GLY A 65 -11.30 -14.91 -9.42
C GLY A 65 -9.93 -15.40 -8.95
N TYR A 66 -9.46 -14.99 -7.77
CA TYR A 66 -8.20 -15.45 -7.20
C TYR A 66 -8.43 -16.42 -6.03
N ASP A 67 -7.74 -17.55 -6.07
CA ASP A 67 -7.76 -18.57 -5.04
C ASP A 67 -6.41 -19.33 -4.98
N ALA A 68 -6.36 -20.46 -4.28
CA ALA A 68 -5.14 -21.25 -4.15
C ALA A 68 -4.66 -21.86 -5.48
N SER A 69 -5.57 -22.16 -6.41
CA SER A 69 -5.25 -22.68 -7.74
C SER A 69 -4.89 -21.57 -8.73
N HIS A 70 -5.46 -20.39 -8.55
CA HIS A 70 -5.17 -19.18 -9.32
C HIS A 70 -4.71 -18.03 -8.40
N PRO A 71 -3.47 -18.08 -7.89
CA PRO A 71 -3.00 -17.09 -6.92
C PRO A 71 -2.85 -15.71 -7.56
N LEU A 72 -3.10 -14.66 -6.77
CA LEU A 72 -2.83 -13.28 -7.17
C LEU A 72 -1.32 -13.10 -7.41
N ARG A 73 -0.94 -12.68 -8.62
CA ARG A 73 0.43 -12.41 -9.03
C ARG A 73 0.56 -10.96 -9.49
N PHE A 74 1.54 -10.23 -8.96
CA PHE A 74 1.81 -8.86 -9.40
C PHE A 74 3.24 -8.42 -9.07
N GLU A 75 3.66 -7.34 -9.73
CA GLU A 75 4.92 -6.67 -9.45
C GLU A 75 4.73 -5.51 -8.48
N LEU A 76 5.58 -5.44 -7.45
CA LEU A 76 5.76 -4.27 -6.59
C LEU A 76 7.02 -3.52 -7.02
N PHE A 77 6.81 -2.36 -7.62
CA PHE A 77 7.84 -1.48 -8.17
C PHE A 77 8.25 -0.39 -7.18
N TYR A 78 9.55 -0.21 -6.95
CA TYR A 78 10.08 0.81 -6.03
C TYR A 78 11.41 1.39 -6.53
N ASN A 79 11.75 2.59 -6.06
CA ASN A 79 13.06 3.18 -6.31
C ASN A 79 14.10 2.66 -5.32
N LYS A 80 15.35 2.53 -5.75
CA LYS A 80 16.45 2.02 -4.94
C LYS A 80 16.72 2.90 -3.72
N TYR A 81 16.41 2.34 -2.56
CA TYR A 81 16.68 2.90 -1.22
C TYR A 81 16.43 1.80 -0.19
N ASP A 82 17.33 1.61 0.77
CA ASP A 82 17.29 0.50 1.73
C ASP A 82 15.94 0.40 2.45
N LEU A 83 15.38 1.52 2.90
CA LEU A 83 14.08 1.52 3.57
C LEU A 83 12.93 1.07 2.66
N HIS A 84 12.99 1.41 1.37
CA HIS A 84 11.94 1.03 0.42
C HIS A 84 12.00 -0.46 0.12
N GLU A 85 13.21 -1.02 0.01
CA GLU A 85 13.40 -2.45 -0.15
C GLU A 85 12.89 -3.23 1.06
N LYS A 86 13.27 -2.82 2.28
CA LYS A 86 12.77 -3.42 3.52
C LYS A 86 11.25 -3.36 3.63
N THR A 87 10.65 -2.23 3.23
CA THR A 87 9.19 -2.06 3.21
C THR A 87 8.54 -2.97 2.16
N ALA A 88 9.12 -3.08 0.97
CA ALA A 88 8.62 -3.93 -0.10
C ALA A 88 8.68 -5.42 0.27
N ILE A 89 9.77 -5.86 0.91
CA ILE A 89 9.93 -7.21 1.45
C ILE A 89 8.88 -7.49 2.52
N ALA A 90 8.66 -6.57 3.46
CA ALA A 90 7.66 -6.73 4.52
C ALA A 90 6.24 -6.86 3.94
N LEU A 91 5.86 -6.00 2.99
CA LEU A 91 4.56 -6.07 2.31
C LEU A 91 4.39 -7.37 1.52
N SER A 92 5.41 -7.77 0.76
CA SER A 92 5.41 -9.05 0.02
C SER A 92 5.23 -10.24 0.96
N SER A 93 5.94 -10.25 2.10
CA SER A 93 5.81 -11.28 3.13
C SER A 93 4.40 -11.35 3.73
N GLU A 94 3.81 -10.19 4.07
CA GLU A 94 2.45 -10.09 4.59
C GLU A 94 1.40 -10.59 3.59
N TRP A 95 1.49 -10.17 2.33
CA TRP A 95 0.55 -10.62 1.30
C TRP A 95 0.71 -12.11 0.96
N LYS A 96 1.93 -12.63 0.98
CA LYS A 96 2.16 -14.07 0.86
C LYS A 96 1.54 -14.83 2.04
N LYS A 97 1.83 -14.40 3.27
CA LYS A 97 1.33 -15.01 4.52
C LYS A 97 -0.20 -15.03 4.58
N TRP A 98 -0.83 -13.89 4.32
CA TRP A 98 -2.27 -13.73 4.54
C TRP A 98 -3.12 -14.13 3.34
N LEU A 99 -2.63 -13.92 2.12
CA LEU A 99 -3.41 -14.07 0.90
C LEU A 99 -2.88 -15.14 -0.06
N GLY A 100 -1.68 -15.68 0.19
CA GLY A 100 -1.00 -16.56 -0.78
C GLY A 100 -0.56 -15.83 -2.05
N ALA A 101 -0.52 -14.50 -2.02
CA ALA A 101 -0.13 -13.70 -3.19
C ALA A 101 1.36 -13.90 -3.50
N GLN A 102 1.69 -13.81 -4.79
CA GLN A 102 3.06 -13.93 -5.28
C GLN A 102 3.49 -12.59 -5.84
N VAL A 103 4.41 -11.93 -5.12
CA VAL A 103 4.82 -10.57 -5.41
C VAL A 103 6.26 -10.57 -5.89
N THR A 104 6.47 -10.13 -7.12
CA THR A 104 7.81 -9.91 -7.68
C THR A 104 8.25 -8.50 -7.31
N LEU A 105 9.44 -8.36 -6.74
CA LEU A 105 10.02 -7.07 -6.39
C LEU A 105 10.83 -6.53 -7.58
N ARG A 106 10.48 -5.34 -8.09
CA ARG A 106 11.25 -4.65 -9.14
C ARG A 106 11.79 -3.34 -8.59
N THR A 107 13.10 -3.15 -8.72
CA THR A 107 13.80 -1.94 -8.28
C THR A 107 14.42 -1.20 -9.46
N MET A 108 14.47 0.13 -9.38
CA MET A 108 15.16 0.99 -10.34
C MET A 108 15.82 2.18 -9.66
N GLU A 109 16.87 2.72 -10.28
CA GLU A 109 17.41 4.03 -9.89
C GLU A 109 16.35 5.12 -10.07
N TRP A 110 16.43 6.18 -9.26
CA TRP A 110 15.36 7.17 -9.09
C TRP A 110 14.83 7.77 -10.40
N LYS A 111 15.72 8.19 -11.31
CA LYS A 111 15.33 8.83 -12.57
C LYS A 111 14.53 7.86 -13.46
N THR A 112 15.05 6.66 -13.67
CA THR A 112 14.37 5.60 -14.45
C THR A 112 13.06 5.19 -13.79
N TYR A 113 13.03 5.13 -12.45
CA TYR A 113 11.80 4.88 -11.70
C TYR A 113 10.72 5.94 -11.98
N LEU A 114 11.08 7.22 -11.98
CA LEU A 114 10.15 8.31 -12.27
C LEU A 114 9.61 8.22 -13.70
N ASP A 115 10.46 7.89 -14.67
CA ASP A 115 10.08 7.79 -16.07
C ASP A 115 9.16 6.58 -16.32
N ALA A 116 9.49 5.39 -15.78
CA ALA A 116 8.62 4.21 -15.84
C ALA A 116 7.27 4.47 -15.16
N ARG A 117 7.27 5.17 -14.02
CA ARG A 117 6.02 5.56 -13.33
C ARG A 117 5.17 6.51 -14.18
N ARG A 118 5.78 7.51 -14.82
CA ARG A 118 5.06 8.45 -15.72
C ARG A 118 4.47 7.73 -16.93
N ALA A 119 5.19 6.73 -17.45
CA ALA A 119 4.73 5.89 -18.56
C ALA A 119 3.63 4.88 -18.16
N GLY A 120 3.37 4.69 -16.86
CA GLY A 120 2.42 3.69 -16.36
C GLY A 120 2.95 2.25 -16.44
N ASP A 121 4.26 2.06 -16.60
CA ASP A 121 4.91 0.74 -16.64
C ASP A 121 5.10 0.16 -15.23
N PHE A 122 3.98 -0.13 -14.56
CA PHE A 122 3.94 -0.83 -13.27
C PHE A 122 2.54 -1.37 -12.97
N MET A 123 2.46 -2.40 -12.12
CA MET A 123 1.19 -2.86 -11.56
C MET A 123 0.89 -2.17 -10.22
N LEU A 124 1.86 -2.19 -9.30
CA LEU A 124 1.82 -1.48 -8.03
C LEU A 124 3.16 -0.79 -7.81
N SER A 125 3.16 0.49 -7.46
CA SER A 125 4.38 1.24 -7.16
C SER A 125 4.37 1.80 -5.75
N ARG A 126 5.51 1.72 -5.06
CA ARG A 126 5.74 2.42 -3.78
C ARG A 126 5.77 3.92 -4.05
N GLN A 127 5.03 4.71 -3.28
CA GLN A 127 5.01 6.17 -3.37
C GLN A 127 5.23 6.82 -2.01
N SER A 128 5.69 8.06 -2.02
CA SER A 128 5.57 9.00 -0.89
C SER A 128 5.25 10.39 -1.45
N TRP A 129 4.63 11.21 -0.62
CA TRP A 129 4.32 12.58 -0.95
C TRP A 129 4.52 13.45 0.29
N ASP A 130 5.24 14.55 0.11
CA ASP A 130 5.45 15.57 1.14
C ASP A 130 4.61 16.80 0.78
N ALA A 131 3.95 17.38 1.78
CA ALA A 131 3.14 18.57 1.58
C ALA A 131 4.02 19.74 1.10
N THR A 132 3.55 20.48 0.10
CA THR A 132 4.17 21.74 -0.32
C THR A 132 3.61 22.94 0.45
N TYR A 133 2.42 22.79 1.04
CA TYR A 133 1.77 23.76 1.95
C TYR A 133 0.80 23.04 2.90
N ASN A 134 0.47 23.66 4.05
CA ASN A 134 -0.38 23.06 5.09
C ASN A 134 -1.88 23.17 4.76
N ASP A 135 -2.30 22.44 3.74
CA ASP A 135 -3.69 22.25 3.34
C ASP A 135 -3.90 20.84 2.75
N ALA A 136 -5.09 20.28 2.90
CA ALA A 136 -5.43 18.96 2.37
C ALA A 136 -5.27 18.86 0.85
N SER A 137 -5.47 19.95 0.11
CA SER A 137 -5.29 20.00 -1.34
C SER A 137 -3.86 19.69 -1.77
N SER A 138 -2.88 19.95 -0.90
CA SER A 138 -1.49 19.58 -1.15
C SER A 138 -1.31 18.08 -1.34
N PHE A 139 -2.19 17.24 -0.79
CA PHE A 139 -2.20 15.78 -0.97
C PHE A 139 -3.27 15.33 -1.98
N LEU A 140 -4.50 15.82 -1.84
CA LEU A 140 -5.65 15.31 -2.61
C LEU A 140 -5.51 15.56 -4.12
N ASN A 141 -4.88 16.67 -4.52
CA ASN A 141 -4.65 16.95 -5.94
C ASN A 141 -3.71 15.95 -6.62
N THR A 142 -2.97 15.14 -5.85
CA THR A 142 -2.12 14.06 -6.41
C THR A 142 -2.92 12.81 -6.79
N ALA A 143 -4.11 12.63 -6.21
CA ALA A 143 -4.97 11.45 -6.42
C ALA A 143 -6.07 11.69 -7.45
N GLN A 144 -6.27 12.94 -7.89
CA GLN A 144 -7.17 13.27 -8.98
C GLN A 144 -6.63 12.67 -10.28
N LYS A 145 -7.50 11.98 -11.04
CA LYS A 145 -7.16 11.56 -12.40
C LYS A 145 -6.84 12.81 -13.21
N ARG A 146 -5.65 12.85 -13.78
CA ARG A 146 -5.36 13.71 -14.93
C ARG A 146 -5.91 13.06 -16.18
#